data_AF-A0A565CH17-F1
#
_entry.id   AF-A0A565CH17-F1
#
_cell.length_a   1.000
_cell.length_b   1.000
_cell.length_c   1.000
_cell.angle_alpha   90.00
_cell.angle_beta   90.00
_cell.angle_gamma   90.00
#
_symmetry.space_group_name_H-M   'P 1'
#
loop_
_entity.id
_entity.type
_entity.pdbx_description
1 polymer ?
#
loop_
_entity_poly.entity_id
_entity_poly.type
_entity_poly.pdbx_seq_one_letter_code
_entity_poly.pdbx_strand_id
1 'polypeptide(L)'
;MSDSASLEASSPASPEIRRNMLEKIRSDHEEIERLQKLVETYENKAGEIEDEIPPLSDQTTWTNVFSEFLPRLEEIHEYHEKHPSGRVFDAEEEYETQFLKEEPVIVFTKEEGFGRYLDLHDMYNQYINSDFGERVEYSAYLDVFSQPEKIPSKLKLSRQYTKYMEALLEYLIYFFKRTEPLQDLDRILYKVETDFEERYADGKAENHGQENELIHLMNLLWILITIPQLRK
;
A
#
# COMPACT_ATOMS: atom_id res chain seq x y z
N MET A 1 16.06 42.06 31.88
CA MET A 1 16.55 42.13 30.49
C MET A 1 16.33 40.76 29.91
N SER A 2 15.42 40.71 28.96
CA SER A 2 14.80 39.53 28.36
C SER A 2 15.78 38.85 27.41
N ASP A 3 16.10 37.59 27.69
CA ASP A 3 16.72 36.68 26.73
C ASP A 3 15.60 35.97 25.96
N SER A 4 15.34 36.49 24.78
CA SER A 4 14.41 35.93 23.81
C SER A 4 15.07 34.73 23.13
N ALA A 5 14.89 33.53 23.69
CA ALA A 5 15.20 32.29 23.01
C ALA A 5 14.30 32.19 21.77
N SER A 6 14.90 32.47 20.60
CA SER A 6 14.25 32.30 19.31
C SER A 6 13.97 30.81 19.11
N LEU A 7 12.70 30.46 18.88
CA LEU A 7 12.32 29.17 18.34
C LEU A 7 13.06 29.00 17.01
N GLU A 8 14.08 28.14 16.97
CA GLU A 8 14.57 27.58 15.73
C GLU A 8 13.45 26.71 15.16
N ALA A 9 12.75 27.26 14.17
CA ALA A 9 11.92 26.48 13.27
C ALA A 9 12.82 25.42 12.61
N SER A 10 12.53 24.16 12.91
CA SER A 10 13.06 22.97 12.24
C SER A 10 13.11 23.21 10.72
N SER A 11 14.32 23.24 10.18
CA SER A 11 14.58 23.45 8.75
C SER A 11 13.79 22.44 7.91
N PRO A 12 13.07 22.86 6.85
CA PRO A 12 12.46 21.92 5.93
C PRO A 12 13.58 21.05 5.33
N ALA A 13 13.37 19.74 5.25
CA ALA A 13 14.38 18.81 4.73
C ALA A 13 14.93 19.29 3.36
N SER A 14 16.24 19.08 3.16
CA SER A 14 16.91 19.40 1.91
C SER A 14 16.10 18.86 0.71
N PRO A 15 15.94 19.64 -0.38
CA PRO A 15 15.26 19.21 -1.61
C PRO A 15 15.72 17.85 -2.15
N GLU A 16 16.96 17.47 -1.85
CA GLU A 16 17.57 16.20 -2.22
C GLU A 16 17.01 15.01 -1.44
N ILE A 17 16.78 15.17 -0.13
CA ILE A 17 16.15 14.13 0.70
C ILE A 17 14.73 13.85 0.20
N ARG A 18 13.99 14.90 -0.19
CA ARG A 18 12.63 14.77 -0.74
C ARG A 18 12.60 14.00 -2.07
N ARG A 19 13.55 14.27 -2.96
CA ARG A 19 13.68 13.54 -4.22
C ARG A 19 14.00 12.07 -3.97
N ASN A 20 14.98 11.79 -3.12
CA ASN A 20 15.39 10.42 -2.84
C ASN A 20 14.25 9.60 -2.21
N MET A 21 13.43 10.21 -1.34
CA MET A 21 12.27 9.55 -0.75
C MET A 21 11.21 9.21 -1.80
N LEU A 22 10.90 10.15 -2.70
CA LEU A 22 9.98 9.92 -3.81
C LEU A 22 10.47 8.85 -4.77
N GLU A 23 11.75 8.90 -5.14
CA GLU A 23 12.36 7.92 -6.05
C GLU A 23 12.32 6.52 -5.44
N LYS A 24 12.57 6.40 -4.13
CA LYS A 24 12.41 5.14 -3.42
C LYS A 24 10.97 4.64 -3.48
N ILE A 25 10.00 5.47 -3.08
CA ILE A 25 8.58 5.07 -3.07
C ILE A 25 8.14 4.66 -4.48
N ARG A 26 8.57 5.38 -5.51
CA ARG A 26 8.26 5.05 -6.91
C ARG A 26 8.86 3.70 -7.31
N SER A 27 10.15 3.48 -7.03
CA SER A 27 10.82 2.20 -7.29
C SER A 27 10.12 1.03 -6.60
N ASP A 28 9.66 1.24 -5.36
CA ASP A 28 8.95 0.22 -4.60
C ASP A 28 7.59 -0.13 -5.25
N HIS A 29 6.87 0.84 -5.83
CA HIS A 29 5.62 0.59 -6.57
C HIS A 29 5.90 -0.12 -7.91
N GLU A 30 6.93 0.31 -8.64
CA GLU A 30 7.36 -0.33 -9.89
C GLU A 30 7.69 -1.82 -9.68
N GLU A 31 8.35 -2.15 -8.57
CA GLU A 31 8.67 -3.55 -8.22
C GLU A 31 7.40 -4.38 -7.95
N ILE A 32 6.39 -3.81 -7.29
CA ILE A 32 5.12 -4.52 -7.05
C ILE A 32 4.38 -4.79 -8.35
N GLU A 33 4.29 -3.80 -9.24
CA GLU A 33 3.65 -3.96 -10.55
C GLU A 33 4.38 -5.02 -11.38
N ARG A 34 5.72 -5.04 -11.34
CA ARG A 34 6.56 -6.08 -11.96
C ARG A 34 6.18 -7.47 -11.45
N LEU A 35 6.10 -7.64 -10.14
CA LEU A 35 5.78 -8.92 -9.51
C LEU A 35 4.34 -9.36 -9.80
N GLN A 36 3.37 -8.44 -9.75
CA GLN A 36 1.97 -8.72 -10.09
C GLN A 36 1.81 -9.20 -11.52
N LYS A 37 2.45 -8.52 -12.48
CA LYS A 37 2.43 -8.93 -13.87
C LYS A 37 3.11 -10.29 -14.09
N LEU A 38 4.19 -10.55 -13.36
CA LEU A 38 4.86 -11.85 -13.42
C LEU A 38 3.89 -12.95 -12.98
N VAL A 39 3.22 -12.76 -11.84
CA VAL A 39 2.21 -13.70 -11.32
C VAL A 39 1.09 -13.91 -12.34
N GLU A 40 0.51 -12.84 -12.88
CA GLU A 40 -0.55 -12.91 -13.90
C GLU A 40 -0.10 -13.74 -15.13
N THR A 41 1.14 -13.54 -15.59
CA THR A 41 1.68 -14.29 -16.72
C THR A 41 1.78 -15.79 -16.43
N TYR A 42 2.10 -16.19 -15.19
CA TYR A 42 2.17 -17.58 -14.79
C TYR A 42 0.79 -18.19 -14.53
N GLU A 43 -0.13 -17.46 -13.90
CA GLU A 43 -1.49 -17.94 -13.62
C GLU A 43 -2.28 -18.15 -14.92
N ASN A 44 -2.21 -17.20 -15.87
CA ASN A 44 -2.85 -17.35 -17.17
C ASN A 44 -2.29 -18.56 -17.96
N LYS A 45 -0.98 -18.82 -17.83
CA LYS A 45 -0.33 -19.94 -18.51
C LYS A 45 -0.53 -21.29 -17.81
N ALA A 46 -0.85 -21.33 -16.52
CA ALA A 46 -1.03 -22.60 -15.81
C ALA A 46 -2.17 -23.43 -16.41
N GLY A 47 -3.26 -22.79 -16.86
CA GLY A 47 -4.34 -23.46 -17.58
C GLY A 47 -3.95 -23.93 -18.99
N GLU A 48 -3.12 -23.16 -19.69
CA GLU A 48 -2.64 -23.53 -21.04
C GLU A 48 -1.57 -24.62 -20.99
N ILE A 49 -0.72 -24.66 -19.95
CA ILE A 49 0.32 -25.68 -19.77
C ILE A 49 -0.27 -27.08 -19.60
N GLU A 50 -1.40 -27.22 -18.91
CA GLU A 50 -2.07 -28.52 -18.76
C GLU A 50 -2.65 -29.03 -20.09
N ASP A 51 -3.03 -28.12 -21.01
CA ASP A 51 -3.54 -28.44 -22.35
C ASP A 51 -2.41 -28.59 -23.39
N GLU A 52 -1.31 -27.84 -23.27
CA GLU A 52 -0.16 -27.81 -24.20
C GLU A 52 0.91 -28.86 -23.91
N ILE A 53 1.00 -29.36 -22.67
CA ILE A 53 1.93 -30.43 -22.28
C ILE A 53 1.13 -31.70 -22.01
N PRO A 54 0.82 -32.52 -23.04
CA PRO A 54 0.34 -33.87 -22.80
C PRO A 54 1.34 -34.59 -21.90
N PRO A 55 0.89 -35.50 -21.02
CA PRO A 55 1.80 -36.24 -20.15
C PRO A 55 2.93 -36.83 -21.00
N LEU A 56 4.17 -36.38 -20.76
CA LEU A 56 5.41 -36.73 -21.46
C LEU A 56 5.79 -38.22 -21.32
N SER A 57 4.84 -39.08 -20.96
CA SER A 57 5.00 -40.51 -20.76
C SER A 57 5.16 -41.28 -22.08
N ASP A 58 4.68 -40.75 -23.21
CA ASP A 58 4.73 -41.44 -24.50
C ASP A 58 5.80 -40.83 -25.43
N GLN A 59 6.78 -41.65 -25.79
CA GLN A 59 7.94 -41.26 -26.62
C GLN A 59 7.57 -40.73 -28.01
N THR A 60 6.38 -41.10 -28.53
CA THR A 60 5.79 -40.59 -29.77
C THR A 60 5.35 -39.12 -29.68
N THR A 61 4.89 -38.67 -28.52
CA THR A 61 4.51 -37.27 -28.28
C THR A 61 5.76 -36.39 -28.20
N TRP A 62 6.83 -36.90 -27.59
CA TRP A 62 8.14 -36.24 -27.54
C TRP A 62 8.70 -36.00 -28.95
N THR A 63 8.64 -37.00 -29.84
CA THR A 63 9.11 -36.84 -31.22
C THR A 63 8.28 -35.82 -32.02
N ASN A 64 6.97 -35.73 -31.79
CA ASN A 64 6.12 -34.77 -32.50
C ASN A 64 6.35 -33.32 -32.05
N VAL A 65 6.47 -33.07 -30.74
CA VAL A 65 6.76 -31.72 -30.22
C VAL A 65 8.13 -31.22 -30.71
N PHE A 66 9.15 -32.09 -30.67
CA PHE A 66 10.47 -31.72 -31.20
C PHE A 66 10.48 -31.56 -32.73
N SER A 67 9.61 -32.25 -33.47
CA SER A 67 9.51 -32.10 -34.92
C SER A 67 8.93 -30.75 -35.36
N GLU A 68 8.13 -30.10 -34.52
CA GLU A 68 7.63 -28.74 -34.77
C GLU A 68 8.58 -27.67 -34.18
N PHE A 69 9.23 -27.97 -33.06
CA PHE A 69 10.15 -27.05 -32.39
C PHE A 69 11.48 -26.86 -33.14
N LEU A 70 12.10 -27.95 -33.60
CA LEU A 70 13.44 -27.90 -34.21
C LEU A 70 13.48 -27.08 -35.50
N PRO A 71 12.51 -27.19 -36.44
CA PRO A 71 12.48 -26.33 -37.63
C PRO A 71 12.33 -24.85 -37.29
N ARG A 72 11.54 -24.53 -36.25
CA ARG A 72 11.36 -23.15 -35.78
C ARG A 72 12.63 -22.60 -35.14
N LEU A 73 13.38 -23.44 -34.44
CA LEU A 73 14.69 -23.08 -33.89
C LEU A 73 15.73 -22.88 -34.99
N GLU A 74 15.74 -23.73 -36.03
CA GLU A 74 16.59 -23.54 -37.22
C GLU A 74 16.24 -22.24 -37.96
N GLU A 75 14.97 -21.91 -38.11
CA GLU A 75 14.51 -20.65 -38.70
C GLU A 75 15.03 -19.43 -37.93
N ILE A 76 14.93 -19.44 -36.59
CA ILE A 76 15.45 -18.37 -35.73
C ILE A 76 16.98 -18.28 -35.86
N HIS A 77 17.67 -19.41 -35.86
CA HIS A 77 19.12 -19.45 -36.01
C HIS A 77 19.58 -18.86 -37.35
N GLU A 78 18.98 -19.31 -38.46
CA GLU A 78 19.26 -18.77 -39.79
C GLU A 78 18.96 -17.28 -39.89
N TYR A 79 17.90 -16.81 -39.24
CA TYR A 79 17.56 -15.38 -39.21
C TYR A 79 18.66 -14.57 -38.53
N HIS A 80 19.18 -15.02 -37.38
CA HIS A 80 20.25 -14.34 -36.67
C HIS A 80 21.62 -14.45 -37.38
N GLU A 81 21.89 -15.55 -38.10
CA GLU A 81 23.07 -15.66 -38.95
C GLU A 81 23.03 -14.69 -40.16
N LYS A 82 21.85 -14.53 -40.77
CA LYS A 82 21.64 -13.62 -41.92
C LYS A 82 21.57 -12.15 -41.49
N HIS A 83 21.21 -11.88 -40.23
CA HIS A 83 21.12 -10.55 -39.65
C HIS A 83 22.05 -10.39 -38.43
N PRO A 84 23.39 -10.46 -38.61
CA PRO A 84 24.35 -10.37 -37.51
C PRO A 84 24.42 -8.98 -36.85
N SER A 85 23.81 -7.97 -37.48
CA SER A 85 23.60 -6.61 -36.94
C SER A 85 22.13 -6.32 -36.60
N GLY A 86 21.26 -7.34 -36.66
CA GLY A 86 19.91 -7.23 -36.14
C GLY A 86 19.99 -6.86 -34.66
N ARG A 87 19.23 -5.84 -34.23
CA ARG A 87 19.13 -5.46 -32.82
C ARG A 87 18.85 -6.73 -32.03
N VAL A 88 19.80 -7.13 -31.18
CA VAL A 88 19.54 -8.16 -30.18
C VAL A 88 18.38 -7.60 -29.36
N PHE A 89 17.23 -8.26 -29.41
CA PHE A 89 16.11 -7.92 -28.55
C PHE A 89 16.62 -8.11 -27.13
N ASP A 90 16.98 -7.00 -26.49
CA ASP A 90 17.25 -7.01 -25.07
C ASP A 90 15.89 -7.08 -24.39
N ALA A 91 15.59 -8.25 -23.81
CA ALA A 91 14.34 -8.46 -23.09
C ALA A 91 14.19 -7.43 -21.97
N GLU A 92 15.30 -6.93 -21.42
CA GLU A 92 15.31 -5.82 -20.47
C GLU A 92 14.85 -4.51 -21.15
N GLU A 93 15.30 -4.23 -22.37
CA GLU A 93 14.95 -2.98 -23.08
C GLU A 93 13.47 -2.94 -23.50
N GLU A 94 12.90 -4.06 -23.96
CA GLU A 94 11.45 -4.13 -24.24
C GLU A 94 10.62 -4.03 -22.96
N TYR A 95 11.09 -4.66 -21.87
CA TYR A 95 10.48 -4.55 -20.55
C TYR A 95 10.48 -3.10 -20.05
N GLU A 96 11.62 -2.42 -20.07
CA GLU A 96 11.76 -1.02 -19.69
C GLU A 96 10.90 -0.10 -20.59
N THR A 97 10.89 -0.34 -21.90
CA THR A 97 10.19 0.55 -22.85
C THR A 97 8.67 0.38 -22.84
N GLN A 98 8.17 -0.81 -22.51
CA GLN A 98 6.75 -1.15 -22.52
C GLN A 98 6.11 -1.02 -21.12
N PHE A 99 6.88 -1.18 -20.03
CA PHE A 99 6.37 -1.15 -18.65
C PHE A 99 6.68 0.13 -17.88
N LEU A 100 7.77 0.87 -18.16
CA LEU A 100 8.08 2.11 -17.42
C LEU A 100 7.48 3.39 -18.03
N LYS A 101 6.66 3.29 -19.08
CA LYS A 101 6.01 4.47 -19.67
C LYS A 101 4.81 4.96 -18.87
N GLU A 102 4.17 4.09 -18.11
CA GLU A 102 3.17 4.48 -17.12
C GLU A 102 3.89 4.63 -15.79
N GLU A 103 4.58 5.76 -15.59
CA GLU A 103 5.07 6.11 -14.26
C GLU A 103 3.87 6.06 -13.30
N PRO A 104 3.93 5.28 -12.20
CA PRO A 104 2.84 5.26 -11.24
C PRO A 104 2.66 6.69 -10.72
N VAL A 105 1.49 7.27 -10.98
CA VAL A 105 1.18 8.65 -10.58
C VAL A 105 0.90 8.64 -9.09
N ILE A 106 1.96 8.65 -8.28
CA ILE A 106 1.82 8.74 -6.82
C ILE A 106 1.55 10.20 -6.46
N VAL A 107 0.27 10.57 -6.41
CA VAL A 107 -0.17 11.93 -6.11
C VAL A 107 -0.11 12.16 -4.60
N PHE A 108 0.98 12.76 -4.11
CA PHE A 108 0.99 13.37 -2.78
C PHE A 108 0.46 14.80 -2.83
N THR A 109 -0.31 15.18 -1.81
CA THR A 109 -0.61 16.60 -1.61
C THR A 109 0.68 17.33 -1.19
N LYS A 110 0.71 18.65 -1.39
CA LYS A 110 1.86 19.46 -0.98
C LYS A 110 2.04 19.44 0.54
N GLU A 111 0.94 19.33 1.29
CA GLU A 111 0.92 19.24 2.75
C GLU A 111 1.44 17.90 3.26
N GLU A 112 1.17 16.79 2.57
CA GLU A 112 1.71 15.46 2.91
C GLU A 112 3.24 15.38 2.77
N GLY A 113 3.84 16.26 1.98
CA GLY A 113 5.29 16.38 1.86
C GLY A 113 5.97 15.08 1.40
N PHE A 114 5.35 14.36 0.46
CA PHE A 114 5.80 13.07 -0.09
C PHE A 114 5.82 11.92 0.92
N GLY A 115 4.76 11.82 1.73
CA GLY A 115 4.63 10.75 2.72
C GLY A 115 5.30 11.05 4.05
N ARG A 116 5.85 12.25 4.22
CA ARG A 116 6.51 12.66 5.46
C ARG A 116 5.52 13.13 6.52
N TYR A 117 4.43 13.75 6.10
CA TYR A 117 3.45 14.34 6.99
C TYR A 117 2.07 13.78 6.66
N LEU A 118 1.27 13.59 7.70
CA LEU A 118 -0.15 13.32 7.56
C LEU A 118 -0.89 14.65 7.50
N ASP A 119 -1.62 14.89 6.42
CA ASP A 119 -2.59 15.97 6.39
C ASP A 119 -3.87 15.53 7.10
N LEU A 120 -4.13 16.09 8.28
CA LEU A 120 -5.35 15.82 9.06
C LEU A 120 -6.28 17.04 9.07
N HIS A 121 -6.07 18.04 8.21
CA HIS A 121 -6.85 19.26 8.23
C HIS A 121 -8.32 19.00 7.84
N ASP A 122 -8.56 18.12 6.87
CA ASP A 122 -9.92 17.70 6.51
C ASP A 122 -10.61 16.95 7.65
N MET A 123 -9.88 16.11 8.37
CA MET A 123 -10.40 15.38 9.53
C MET A 123 -10.74 16.34 10.68
N TYR A 124 -9.88 17.33 10.92
CA TYR A 124 -10.15 18.41 11.87
C TYR A 124 -11.42 19.19 11.50
N ASN A 125 -11.59 19.55 10.23
CA ASN A 125 -12.79 20.25 9.75
C ASN A 125 -14.06 19.42 9.96
N GLN A 126 -14.01 18.10 9.76
CA GLN A 126 -15.13 17.22 10.07
C GLN A 126 -15.39 17.14 11.58
N TYR A 127 -14.34 17.08 12.40
CA TYR A 127 -14.42 17.04 13.86
C TYR A 127 -15.12 18.29 14.42
N ILE A 128 -14.65 19.50 14.10
CA ILE A 128 -15.22 20.75 14.65
C ILE A 128 -16.66 21.01 14.20
N ASN A 129 -17.08 20.45 13.07
CA ASN A 129 -18.42 20.56 12.52
C ASN A 129 -19.34 19.42 12.96
N SER A 130 -18.86 18.53 13.84
CA SER A 130 -19.62 17.38 14.34
C SER A 130 -20.24 17.62 15.70
N ASP A 131 -21.29 16.87 16.02
CA ASP A 131 -21.97 16.95 17.32
C ASP A 131 -21.15 16.32 18.46
N PHE A 132 -20.18 15.45 18.12
CA PHE A 132 -19.29 14.82 19.09
C PHE A 132 -17.97 15.59 19.28
N GLY A 133 -17.68 16.52 18.38
CA GLY A 133 -16.46 17.30 18.40
C GLY A 133 -16.57 18.55 19.26
N GLU A 134 -15.44 18.97 19.79
CA GLU A 134 -15.33 20.22 20.54
C GLU A 134 -14.71 21.31 19.66
N ARG A 135 -15.10 22.57 19.88
CA ARG A 135 -14.47 23.72 19.22
C ARG A 135 -13.09 23.98 19.84
N VAL A 136 -12.11 23.21 19.37
CA VAL A 136 -10.71 23.29 19.78
C VAL A 136 -9.86 23.79 18.62
N GLU A 137 -8.67 24.31 18.91
CA GLU A 137 -7.67 24.63 17.88
C GLU A 137 -7.08 23.34 17.28
N TYR A 138 -6.52 23.44 16.07
CA TYR A 138 -5.92 22.31 15.35
C TYR A 138 -4.83 21.59 16.17
N SER A 139 -3.98 22.35 16.88
CA SER A 139 -2.94 21.80 17.76
C SER A 139 -3.52 20.92 18.87
N ALA A 140 -4.59 21.37 19.52
CA ALA A 140 -5.29 20.61 20.55
C ALA A 140 -6.00 19.39 19.97
N TYR A 141 -6.52 19.48 18.74
CA TYR A 141 -7.09 18.33 18.04
C TYR A 141 -6.05 17.23 17.81
N LEU A 142 -4.77 17.57 17.53
CA LEU A 142 -3.70 16.58 17.38
C LEU A 142 -3.47 15.74 18.66
N ASP A 143 -3.74 16.30 19.84
CA ASP A 143 -3.68 15.55 21.10
C ASP A 143 -4.92 14.68 21.36
N VAL A 144 -6.04 15.01 20.70
CA VAL A 144 -7.33 14.33 20.87
C VAL A 144 -7.49 13.16 19.91
N PHE A 145 -7.11 13.29 18.62
CA PHE A 145 -7.31 12.23 17.63
C PHE A 145 -6.54 10.94 17.98
N SER A 146 -5.40 11.08 18.64
CA SER A 146 -4.57 9.96 19.10
C SER A 146 -5.13 9.24 20.33
N GLN A 147 -6.17 9.80 20.96
CA GLN A 147 -6.72 9.33 22.22
C GLN A 147 -8.24 9.16 22.11
N PRO A 148 -8.71 8.16 21.35
CA PRO A 148 -10.14 7.92 21.17
C PRO A 148 -10.84 7.58 22.50
N GLU A 149 -10.11 7.19 23.55
CA GLU A 149 -10.64 6.99 24.90
C GLU A 149 -11.28 8.24 25.52
N LYS A 150 -10.79 9.45 25.17
CA LYS A 150 -11.30 10.71 25.73
C LYS A 150 -12.73 11.05 25.30
N ILE A 151 -13.21 10.47 24.21
CA ILE A 151 -14.55 10.73 23.70
C ILE A 151 -15.57 9.93 24.52
N PRO A 152 -16.64 10.55 25.04
CA PRO A 152 -17.68 9.87 25.81
C PRO A 152 -18.30 8.70 25.02
N SER A 153 -18.51 7.53 25.65
CA SER A 153 -19.05 6.33 24.97
C SER A 153 -20.40 6.58 24.27
N LYS A 154 -21.25 7.43 24.84
CA LYS A 154 -22.53 7.83 24.24
C LYS A 154 -22.38 8.50 22.86
N LEU A 155 -21.28 9.23 22.66
CA LEU A 155 -20.97 9.92 21.42
C LEU A 155 -20.23 9.01 20.44
N LYS A 156 -19.46 8.03 20.95
CA LYS A 156 -18.82 7.01 20.11
C LYS A 156 -19.85 6.23 19.29
N LEU A 157 -20.94 5.84 19.93
CA LEU A 157 -22.07 5.14 19.28
C LEU A 157 -22.87 6.00 18.29
N SER A 158 -22.55 7.30 18.16
CA SER A 158 -23.20 8.16 17.17
C SER A 158 -22.77 7.77 15.76
N ARG A 159 -23.74 7.69 14.85
CA ARG A 159 -23.49 7.47 13.41
C ARG A 159 -22.50 8.48 12.83
N GLN A 160 -22.48 9.71 13.35
CA GLN A 160 -21.55 10.74 12.89
C GLN A 160 -20.11 10.43 13.28
N TYR A 161 -19.89 9.88 14.48
CA TYR A 161 -18.58 9.45 14.94
C TYR A 161 -18.08 8.23 14.17
N THR A 162 -18.94 7.23 13.94
CA THR A 162 -18.60 6.06 13.13
C THR A 162 -18.11 6.47 11.75
N LYS A 163 -18.85 7.34 11.05
CA LYS A 163 -18.45 7.85 9.73
C LYS A 163 -17.12 8.61 9.73
N TYR A 164 -16.90 9.42 10.76
CA TYR A 164 -15.64 10.13 10.92
C TYR A 164 -14.48 9.14 11.11
N MET A 165 -14.66 8.10 11.94
CA MET A 165 -13.65 7.09 12.18
C MET A 165 -13.38 6.23 10.93
N GLU A 166 -14.43 5.88 10.18
CA GLU A 166 -14.30 5.20 8.89
C GLU A 166 -13.47 6.04 7.91
N ALA A 167 -13.80 7.32 7.74
CA ALA A 167 -13.07 8.22 6.84
C ALA A 167 -11.61 8.42 7.27
N LEU A 168 -11.36 8.55 8.58
CA LEU A 168 -10.00 8.66 9.11
C LEU A 168 -9.20 7.38 8.87
N LEU A 169 -9.81 6.22 9.10
CA LEU A 169 -9.16 4.93 8.89
C LEU A 169 -8.88 4.70 7.40
N GLU A 170 -9.83 5.00 6.53
CA GLU A 170 -9.69 4.92 5.07
C GLU A 170 -8.53 5.78 4.59
N TYR A 171 -8.45 7.04 5.05
CA TYR A 171 -7.34 7.94 4.72
C TYR A 171 -5.99 7.39 5.19
N LEU A 172 -5.90 6.90 6.43
CA LEU A 172 -4.64 6.35 6.95
C LEU A 172 -4.22 5.10 6.20
N ILE A 173 -5.14 4.18 5.89
CA ILE A 173 -4.85 2.99 5.08
C ILE A 173 -4.35 3.40 3.70
N TYR A 174 -5.04 4.34 3.05
CA TYR A 174 -4.65 4.87 1.75
C TYR A 174 -3.25 5.50 1.77
N PHE A 175 -2.97 6.31 2.79
CA PHE A 175 -1.66 6.94 2.99
C PHE A 175 -0.56 5.90 3.21
N PHE A 176 -0.82 4.86 4.02
CA PHE A 176 0.14 3.78 4.26
C PHE A 176 0.46 2.98 3.00
N LYS A 177 -0.57 2.54 2.26
CA LYS A 177 -0.37 1.77 1.02
C LYS A 177 0.47 2.55 0.00
N ARG A 178 0.36 3.89 -0.01
CA ARG A 178 1.14 4.79 -0.88
C ARG A 178 2.56 5.09 -0.39
N THR A 179 2.81 5.05 0.92
CA THR A 179 4.11 5.44 1.49
C THR A 179 5.03 4.25 1.69
N GLU A 180 4.48 3.08 2.00
CA GLU A 180 5.21 1.85 2.27
C GLU A 180 4.52 0.68 1.53
N PRO A 181 4.58 0.66 0.19
CA PRO A 181 3.79 -0.29 -0.61
C PRO A 181 4.28 -1.74 -0.45
N LEU A 182 5.57 -1.94 -0.11
CA LEU A 182 6.15 -3.26 0.16
C LEU A 182 5.72 -3.85 1.50
N GLN A 183 5.07 -3.06 2.36
CA GLN A 183 4.58 -3.55 3.64
C GLN A 183 3.25 -4.26 3.43
N ASP A 184 3.17 -5.52 3.85
CA ASP A 184 1.94 -6.31 3.80
C ASP A 184 0.94 -5.81 4.87
N LEU A 185 0.28 -4.71 4.54
CA LEU A 185 -0.69 -4.06 5.42
C LEU A 185 -1.88 -4.98 5.67
N ASP A 186 -2.30 -5.74 4.67
CA ASP A 186 -3.46 -6.63 4.77
C ASP A 186 -3.17 -7.75 5.79
N ARG A 187 -1.95 -8.31 5.81
CA ARG A 187 -1.53 -9.25 6.88
C ARG A 187 -1.47 -8.60 8.25
N ILE A 188 -1.01 -7.36 8.36
CA ILE A 188 -0.99 -6.65 9.64
C ILE A 188 -2.43 -6.46 10.14
N LEU A 189 -3.32 -5.96 9.29
CA LEU A 189 -4.73 -5.75 9.63
C LEU A 189 -5.43 -7.09 9.96
N TYR A 190 -5.18 -8.15 9.18
CA TYR A 190 -5.74 -9.48 9.43
C TYR A 190 -5.30 -10.05 10.78
N LYS A 191 -4.01 -9.89 11.14
CA LYS A 191 -3.53 -10.33 12.45
C LYS A 191 -4.26 -9.59 13.58
N VAL A 192 -4.49 -8.29 13.40
CA VAL A 192 -5.21 -7.48 14.40
C VAL A 192 -6.66 -7.91 14.53
N GLU A 193 -7.32 -8.16 13.41
CA GLU A 193 -8.68 -8.67 13.36
C GLU A 193 -8.77 -10.03 14.07
N THR A 194 -7.84 -10.94 13.78
CA THR A 194 -7.76 -12.25 14.45
C THR A 194 -7.50 -12.13 15.95
N ASP A 195 -6.50 -11.32 16.35
CA ASP A 195 -6.19 -11.06 17.77
C ASP A 195 -7.38 -10.42 18.50
N PHE A 196 -8.17 -9.60 17.81
CA PHE A 196 -9.40 -9.00 18.35
C PHE A 196 -10.51 -10.04 18.51
N GLU A 197 -10.77 -10.85 17.48
CA GLU A 197 -11.74 -11.94 17.52
C GLU A 197 -11.44 -12.96 18.63
N GLU A 198 -10.17 -13.32 18.81
CA GLU A 198 -9.74 -14.21 19.89
C GLU A 198 -10.04 -13.61 21.28
N ARG A 199 -9.68 -12.33 21.50
CA ARG A 199 -9.96 -11.62 22.77
C ARG A 199 -11.46 -11.46 23.02
N TYR A 200 -12.23 -11.31 21.94
CA TYR A 200 -13.69 -11.23 21.99
C TYR A 200 -14.31 -12.58 22.35
N ALA A 201 -13.84 -13.67 21.74
CA ALA A 201 -14.27 -15.04 22.04
C ALA A 201 -13.93 -15.46 23.48
N ASP A 202 -12.79 -15.01 24.00
CA ASP A 202 -12.36 -15.21 25.40
C ASP A 202 -13.22 -14.45 26.44
N GLY A 203 -14.16 -13.61 26.00
CA GLY A 203 -15.00 -12.77 26.87
C GLY A 203 -14.22 -11.67 27.60
N LYS A 204 -12.99 -11.37 27.16
CA LYS A 204 -12.15 -10.29 27.71
C LYS A 204 -12.49 -8.92 27.12
N ALA A 205 -13.16 -8.87 25.98
CA ALA A 205 -13.77 -7.66 25.45
C ALA A 205 -15.22 -7.58 25.95
N GLU A 206 -15.59 -6.48 26.62
CA GLU A 206 -16.96 -6.30 27.09
C GLU A 206 -17.94 -6.30 25.90
N ASN A 207 -18.99 -7.11 26.02
CA ASN A 207 -19.88 -7.46 24.93
C ASN A 207 -20.96 -6.36 24.76
N HIS A 208 -20.65 -5.30 24.00
CA HIS A 208 -21.49 -4.09 23.89
C HIS A 208 -22.02 -3.80 22.46
N GLY A 209 -22.27 -4.82 21.63
CA GLY A 209 -23.03 -4.67 20.38
C GLY A 209 -22.40 -3.71 19.37
N GLN A 210 -23.08 -2.60 19.00
CA GLN A 210 -22.56 -1.59 18.06
C GLN A 210 -21.26 -0.91 18.54
N GLU A 211 -20.93 -1.00 19.83
CA GLU A 211 -19.61 -0.59 20.32
C GLU A 211 -18.51 -1.50 19.76
N ASN A 212 -18.80 -2.74 19.38
CA ASN A 212 -17.80 -3.70 18.90
C ASN A 212 -17.19 -3.26 17.55
N GLU A 213 -18.01 -2.76 16.61
CA GLU A 213 -17.52 -2.21 15.33
C GLU A 213 -16.63 -0.99 15.57
N LEU A 214 -16.99 -0.13 16.52
CA LEU A 214 -16.21 1.05 16.88
C LEU A 214 -14.92 0.70 17.62
N ILE A 215 -14.97 -0.29 18.51
CA ILE A 215 -13.77 -0.83 19.19
C ILE A 215 -12.84 -1.44 18.15
N HIS A 216 -13.37 -2.13 17.15
CA HIS A 216 -12.59 -2.66 16.03
C HIS A 216 -11.92 -1.52 15.24
N LEU A 217 -12.67 -0.51 14.81
CA LEU A 217 -12.12 0.67 14.13
C LEU A 217 -11.07 1.41 14.99
N MET A 218 -11.31 1.54 16.30
CA MET A 218 -10.38 2.16 17.25
C MET A 218 -9.10 1.34 17.44
N ASN A 219 -9.18 0.01 17.45
CA ASN A 219 -8.01 -0.87 17.53
C ASN A 219 -7.18 -0.79 16.25
N LEU A 220 -7.82 -0.82 15.07
CA LEU A 220 -7.12 -0.65 13.80
C LEU A 220 -6.43 0.73 13.74
N LEU A 221 -7.14 1.80 14.12
CA LEU A 221 -6.59 3.15 14.21
C LEU A 221 -5.37 3.22 15.15
N TRP A 222 -5.49 2.66 16.36
CA TRP A 222 -4.40 2.67 17.34
C TRP A 222 -3.15 1.97 16.79
N ILE A 223 -3.31 0.86 16.07
CA ILE A 223 -2.19 0.13 15.49
C ILE A 223 -1.56 0.92 14.37
N LEU A 224 -2.36 1.47 13.45
CA LEU A 224 -1.84 2.35 12.40
C LEU A 224 -1.01 3.49 12.99
N ILE A 225 -1.52 4.19 14.01
CA ILE A 225 -0.79 5.27 14.71
C ILE A 225 0.44 4.76 15.47
N THR A 226 0.40 3.54 16.01
CA THR A 226 1.48 2.96 16.82
C THR A 226 2.61 2.36 15.97
N ILE A 227 2.36 2.07 14.68
CA ILE A 227 3.39 1.65 13.74
C ILE A 227 4.54 2.67 13.80
N PRO A 228 5.76 2.25 14.20
CA PRO A 228 6.88 3.16 14.45
C PRO A 228 7.22 4.10 13.29
N GLN A 229 6.85 3.72 12.07
CA GLN A 229 7.13 4.47 10.85
C GLN A 229 6.31 5.76 10.71
N LEU A 230 5.13 5.88 11.34
CA LEU A 230 4.39 7.16 11.43
C LEU A 230 4.90 8.09 12.54
N ARG A 231 5.81 7.63 13.39
CA ARG A 231 6.33 8.40 14.54
C ARG A 231 7.62 9.15 14.23
N LYS A 232 7.92 9.40 12.95
CA LYS A 232 9.15 10.03 12.46
C LYS A 232 9.03 11.56 12.33
#